data_AF-A0A965KHE2-F1
#
_entry.id   AF-A0A965KHE2-F1
#
_cell.length_a   1.000
_cell.length_b   1.000
_cell.length_c   1.000
_cell.angle_alpha   90.00
_cell.angle_beta   90.00
_cell.angle_gamma   90.00
#
_symmetry.space_group_name_H-M   'P 1'
#
loop_
_entity.id
_entity.type
_entity.pdbx_description
1 polymer ?
#
loop_
_entity_poly.entity_id
_entity_poly.type
_entity_poly.pdbx_seq_one_letter_code
_entity_poly.pdbx_strand_id
1 'polypeptide(L)' 'MNTENEKNLPDDGAGVYVISVAAELSGMHPQTLRQYDRMGLVSPDRTSGRNRRYSLRDIASLRMVQRLVGEGIN' A
#
# COMPACT_ATOMS: atom_id res chain seq x y z
N MET A 1 27.11 -26.88 2.74
CA MET A 1 26.46 -26.21 1.60
C MET A 1 24.96 -26.45 1.72
N ASN A 2 24.24 -25.62 2.48
CA ASN A 2 22.77 -25.68 2.57
C ASN A 2 22.26 -24.24 2.52
N THR A 3 22.00 -23.74 1.31
CA THR A 3 21.50 -22.38 1.07
C THR A 3 20.15 -22.47 0.35
N GLU A 4 19.18 -23.16 0.96
CA GLU A 4 17.86 -23.40 0.35
C GLU A 4 16.70 -22.97 1.26
N ASN A 5 16.81 -21.80 1.89
CA ASN A 5 15.65 -21.17 2.51
C ASN A 5 15.69 -19.64 2.36
N GLU A 6 15.98 -19.16 1.15
CA GLU A 6 15.79 -17.76 0.80
C GLU A 6 14.34 -17.53 0.33
N LYS A 7 13.59 -16.78 1.13
CA LYS A 7 12.47 -15.91 0.71
C LYS A 7 11.17 -16.59 0.28
N ASN A 8 10.56 -17.35 1.17
CA ASN A 8 9.09 -17.47 1.21
C ASN A 8 8.50 -16.40 2.15
N LEU A 9 9.01 -15.17 2.06
CA LEU A 9 8.28 -14.01 2.57
C LEU A 9 7.26 -13.69 1.49
N PRO A 10 5.95 -13.56 1.80
CA PRO A 10 4.98 -13.12 0.80
C PRO A 10 5.56 -11.86 0.16
N ASP A 11 5.74 -11.89 -1.16
CA ASP A 11 6.38 -10.80 -1.91
C ASP A 11 5.82 -9.48 -1.39
N ASP A 12 6.66 -8.58 -0.86
CA ASP A 12 6.19 -7.33 -0.26
C ASP A 12 5.46 -6.44 -1.29
N GLY A 13 5.54 -6.80 -2.57
CA GLY A 13 4.77 -6.27 -3.70
C GLY A 13 3.48 -7.04 -4.04
N ALA A 14 3.18 -8.17 -3.41
CA ALA A 14 1.92 -8.87 -3.59
C ALA A 14 0.78 -8.02 -3.02
N GLY A 15 -0.12 -7.57 -3.89
CA GLY A 15 -1.34 -6.91 -3.48
C GLY A 15 -2.25 -7.89 -2.72
N VAL A 16 -2.20 -7.87 -1.39
CA VAL A 16 -3.06 -8.70 -0.51
C VAL A 16 -4.05 -7.88 0.32
N TYR A 17 -3.80 -6.59 0.53
CA TYR A 17 -4.65 -5.75 1.39
C TYR A 17 -5.69 -4.98 0.60
N VAL A 18 -6.96 -5.03 1.00
CA VAL A 18 -8.00 -4.18 0.40
C VAL A 18 -7.87 -2.74 0.89
N ILE A 19 -8.49 -1.79 0.16
CA ILE A 19 -8.43 -0.35 0.50
C ILE A 19 -8.87 -0.04 1.94
N SER A 20 -9.86 -0.75 2.47
CA SER A 20 -10.33 -0.55 3.84
C SER A 20 -9.26 -0.94 4.87
N VAL A 21 -8.53 -2.03 4.62
CA VAL A 21 -7.44 -2.47 5.51
C VAL A 21 -6.23 -1.54 5.36
N ALA A 22 -5.91 -1.11 4.13
CA ALA A 22 -4.86 -0.13 3.89
C ALA A 22 -5.17 1.22 4.59
N ALA A 23 -6.43 1.65 4.62
CA ALA A 23 -6.89 2.85 5.33
C ALA A 23 -6.63 2.75 6.83
N GLU A 24 -7.02 1.64 7.44
CA GLU A 24 -6.79 1.40 8.86
C GLU A 24 -5.30 1.34 9.20
N LEU A 25 -4.51 0.60 8.40
CA LEU A 25 -3.07 0.45 8.62
C LEU A 25 -2.28 1.75 8.39
N SER A 26 -2.72 2.57 7.44
CA SER A 26 -2.09 3.87 7.17
C SER A 26 -2.65 4.99 8.04
N GLY A 27 -3.72 4.76 8.81
CA GLY A 27 -4.43 5.80 9.53
C GLY A 27 -5.05 6.87 8.61
N MET A 28 -5.28 6.55 7.34
CA MET A 28 -5.87 7.46 6.36
C MET A 28 -7.33 7.12 6.10
N HIS A 29 -8.13 8.12 5.72
CA HIS A 29 -9.49 7.87 5.27
C HIS A 29 -9.47 7.11 3.91
N PRO A 30 -10.32 6.08 3.71
CA PRO A 30 -10.37 5.33 2.45
C PRO A 30 -10.59 6.21 1.21
N GLN A 31 -11.26 7.36 1.37
CA GLN A 31 -11.49 8.31 0.29
C GLN A 31 -10.22 9.04 -0.15
N THR A 32 -9.34 9.39 0.79
CA THR A 32 -8.02 9.99 0.52
C THR A 32 -7.14 8.99 -0.23
N LEU A 33 -7.18 7.72 0.16
CA LEU A 33 -6.48 6.65 -0.55
C LEU A 33 -6.97 6.48 -1.99
N ARG A 34 -8.29 6.53 -2.23
CA ARG A 34 -8.84 6.52 -3.60
C ARG A 34 -8.41 7.74 -4.40
N GLN A 35 -8.19 8.87 -3.75
CA GLN A 35 -7.73 10.09 -4.40
C GLN A 35 -6.27 9.95 -4.82
N TYR A 36 -5.39 9.46 -3.94
CA TYR A 36 -3.99 9.18 -4.26
C TYR A 36 -3.82 8.11 -5.33
N ASP A 37 -4.62 7.05 -5.26
CA ASP A 37 -4.65 6.02 -6.31
C ASP A 37 -5.14 6.58 -7.66
N ARG A 38 -6.18 7.42 -7.67
CA ARG A 38 -6.61 8.13 -8.90
C ARG A 38 -5.54 9.10 -9.43
N MET A 39 -4.74 9.66 -8.54
CA MET A 39 -3.62 10.54 -8.90
C MET A 39 -2.38 9.74 -9.37
N GLY A 40 -2.36 8.41 -9.25
CA GLY A 40 -1.24 7.57 -9.65
C GLY A 40 -0.07 7.57 -8.67
N LEU A 41 -0.27 8.06 -7.43
CA LEU A 41 0.76 8.04 -6.37
C LEU A 41 1.08 6.64 -5.86
N VAL A 42 0.17 5.69 -6.09
CA VAL A 42 0.29 4.29 -5.67
C VAL A 42 -0.08 3.42 -6.86
N SER A 43 0.65 2.34 -7.08
CA SER A 43 0.39 1.41 -8.18
C SER A 43 -0.19 0.11 -7.61
N PRO A 44 -1.47 0.08 -7.22
CA PRO A 44 -2.08 -1.17 -6.77
C PRO A 44 -2.05 -2.16 -7.93
N ASP A 45 -1.58 -3.37 -7.65
CA ASP A 45 -1.54 -4.43 -8.64
C ASP A 45 -2.97 -4.69 -9.12
N ARG A 46 -3.20 -4.51 -10.42
CA ARG A 46 -4.51 -4.63 -11.04
C ARG A 46 -4.82 -6.11 -11.18
N THR A 47 -5.18 -6.77 -10.07
CA THR A 47 -5.76 -8.10 -10.15
C THR A 47 -7.05 -8.03 -10.96
N SER A 48 -7.21 -8.94 -11.94
CA SER A 48 -8.28 -9.01 -12.95
C SER A 48 -9.73 -8.99 -12.43
N GLY A 49 -9.98 -8.87 -11.13
CA GLY A 49 -11.31 -8.85 -10.53
C GLY A 49 -11.50 -7.67 -9.61
N ARG A 50 -11.87 -6.50 -10.17
CA ARG A 50 -12.55 -5.32 -9.56
C ARG A 50 -12.08 -4.74 -8.21
N ASN A 51 -11.15 -5.38 -7.53
CA ASN A 51 -10.73 -5.09 -6.17
C ASN A 51 -9.26 -4.71 -6.19
N ARG A 52 -9.01 -3.43 -5.95
CA ARG A 52 -7.68 -2.86 -5.79
C ARG A 52 -7.06 -3.48 -4.54
N ARG A 53 -5.94 -4.17 -4.71
CA ARG A 53 -5.17 -4.71 -3.59
C ARG A 53 -3.87 -3.94 -3.47
N TYR A 54 -3.62 -3.47 -2.26
CA TYR A 54 -2.43 -2.78 -1.82
C TYR A 54 -1.47 -3.81 -1.27
N SER A 55 -0.20 -3.63 -1.58
CA SER A 55 0.89 -4.37 -1.00
C SER A 55 1.35 -3.70 0.30
N LEU A 56 2.19 -4.39 1.10
CA LEU A 56 2.80 -3.76 2.27
C LEU A 56 3.64 -2.53 1.87
N ARG A 57 4.30 -2.60 0.71
CA ARG A 57 5.09 -1.50 0.16
C ARG A 57 4.25 -0.27 -0.16
N ASP A 58 3.04 -0.47 -0.68
CA ASP A 58 2.10 0.61 -0.94
C ASP A 58 1.66 1.27 0.38
N ILE A 59 1.34 0.47 1.39
CA ILE A 59 0.93 0.96 2.72
C ILE A 59 2.07 1.76 3.38
N ALA A 60 3.31 1.28 3.29
CA ALA A 60 4.47 2.00 3.81
C ALA A 60 4.66 3.36 3.11
N SER A 61 4.51 3.39 1.79
CA SER A 61 4.59 4.62 0.99
C SER A 61 3.48 5.61 1.39
N LEU A 62 2.27 5.12 1.58
CA LEU A 62 1.13 5.93 2.03
C LEU A 62 1.41 6.54 3.41
N ARG A 63 1.91 5.77 4.38
CA ARG A 63 2.28 6.29 5.71
C ARG A 63 3.35 7.39 5.62
N MET A 64 4.33 7.23 4.74
CA MET A 64 5.35 8.26 4.51
C MET A 64 4.72 9.54 3.95
N VAL A 65 3.86 9.42 2.94
CA VAL A 65 3.12 10.57 2.38
C VAL A 65 2.25 11.23 3.45
N GLN A 66 1.56 10.46 4.30
CA GLN A 66 0.77 10.99 5.42
C GLN A 66 1.62 11.87 6.33
N ARG A 67 2.79 11.35 6.72
CA ARG A 67 3.69 12.03 7.64
C ARG A 67 4.20 13.33 7.03
N LEU A 68 4.61 13.30 5.77
CA LEU A 68 5.07 14.49 5.04
C LEU A 68 3.96 15.54 4.89
N VAL A 69 2.72 15.12 4.59
CA VAL A 69 1.57 16.03 4.49
C VAL A 69 1.18 16.61 5.84
N GLY A 70 1.26 15.82 6.92
CA GLY A 70 0.94 16.27 8.28
C GLY A 70 2.01 17.19 8.88
N GLU A 71 3.28 16.99 8.53
CA GLU A 71 4.41 17.81 9.01
C GLU A 71 4.58 19.12 8.20
N GLY A 72 4.11 19.17 6.95
CA GLY A 72 4.45 20.24 5.99
C GLY A 72 3.35 21.26 5.65
N ILE A 73 2.15 21.16 6.23
CA ILE A 73 1.09 22.16 6.04
C ILE A 73 0.89 22.90 7.37
N ASN A 74 1.69 23.95 7.58
CA ASN A 74 1.52 24.98 8.59
C ASN A 74 1.63 26.35 7.91
#